data_AF-A0A3C0QM21-F1
#
_entry.id   AF-A0A3C0QM21-F1
#
_cell.length_a   1.000
_cell.length_b   1.000
_cell.length_c   1.000
_cell.angle_alpha   90.00
_cell.angle_beta   90.00
_cell.angle_gamma   90.00
#
_symmetry.space_group_name_H-M   'P 1'
#
loop_
_entity.id
_entity.type
_entity.pdbx_description
1 polymer ?
#
loop_
_entity_poly.entity_id
_entity_poly.type
_entity_poly.pdbx_seq_one_letter_code
_entity_poly.pdbx_strand_id
1 'polypeptide(L)' 'DIIISSQHVHLDHNNCLEIIAVKGGIKKVYDLEARLKVAKGVKHASVAKSTLAKHI' A
#
# COMPACT_ATOMS: atom_id res chain seq x y z
N ASP A 1 4.25 -10.65 8.21
CA ASP A 1 3.85 -9.27 7.94
C ASP A 1 4.87 -8.61 7.00
N ILE A 2 4.46 -7.72 6.09
CA ILE A 2 5.35 -6.93 5.22
C ILE A 2 5.14 -5.42 5.38
N ILE A 3 4.17 -5.01 6.20
CA ILE A 3 3.83 -3.61 6.44
C ILE A 3 4.83 -3.05 7.46
N ILE A 4 5.40 -1.89 7.15
CA ILE A 4 6.29 -1.15 8.03
C ILE A 4 5.50 -0.09 8.79
N SER A 5 4.70 0.68 8.06
CA SER A 5 3.89 1.76 8.62
C SER A 5 2.72 2.08 7.69
N SER A 6 1.73 2.77 8.23
CA SER A 6 0.66 3.41 7.46
C SER A 6 0.58 4.88 7.85
N GLN A 7 0.32 5.73 6.87
CA GLN A 7 -0.03 7.13 7.05
C GLN A 7 -1.42 7.36 6.49
N HIS A 8 -2.27 7.99 7.29
CA HIS A 8 -3.64 8.31 6.92
C HIS A 8 -3.83 9.84 6.89
N VAL A 9 -4.37 10.34 5.80
CA VAL A 9 -4.65 11.76 5.58
C VAL A 9 -6.12 11.93 5.27
N HIS A 10 -6.80 12.80 6.00
CA HIS A 10 -8.16 13.23 5.65
C HIS A 10 -8.09 14.24 4.50
N LEU A 11 -8.65 13.88 3.35
CA LEU A 11 -8.74 14.77 2.19
C LEU A 11 -9.95 15.70 2.30
N ASP A 12 -11.05 15.15 2.79
CA ASP A 12 -12.28 15.87 3.12
C ASP A 12 -13.10 15.03 4.14
N HIS A 13 -14.31 15.47 4.46
CA HIS A 13 -15.21 14.82 5.42
C HIS A 13 -15.48 13.32 5.13
N ASN A 14 -15.44 12.90 3.87
CA ASN A 14 -15.83 11.56 3.44
C ASN A 14 -14.70 10.79 2.73
N ASN A 15 -13.53 11.40 2.56
CA ASN A 15 -12.42 10.85 1.81
C ASN A 15 -11.14 10.88 2.61
N CYS A 16 -10.45 9.74 2.58
CA CYS A 16 -9.14 9.60 3.17
C CYS A 16 -8.16 9.06 2.12
N LEU A 17 -6.91 9.51 2.20
CA LEU A 17 -5.79 8.92 1.51
C LEU A 17 -4.97 8.14 2.52
N GLU A 18 -4.69 6.88 2.21
CA GLU A 18 -3.82 6.05 3.03
C GLU A 18 -2.58 5.63 2.23
N ILE A 19 -1.39 5.83 2.81
CA ILE A 19 -0.11 5.41 2.25
C ILE A 19 0.44 4.32 3.16
N ILE A 20 0.58 3.11 2.63
CA ILE A 20 1.10 1.96 3.37
C ILE A 20 2.53 1.67 2.89
N ALA A 21 3.51 1.92 3.76
CA ALA A 21 4.89 1.58 3.48
C ALA A 21 5.12 0.08 3.70
N VAL A 22 5.64 -0.61 2.69
CA VAL A 22 5.84 -2.06 2.73
C VAL A 22 7.26 -2.46 2.34
N LYS A 23 7.75 -3.56 2.89
CA LYS A 23 9.02 -4.17 2.52
C LYS A 23 8.93 -5.68 2.59
N GLY A 24 9.18 -6.33 1.47
CA GLY A 24 9.15 -7.79 1.38
C GLY A 24 9.25 -8.28 -0.05
N GLY A 25 9.08 -9.59 -0.23
CA GLY A 25 9.04 -10.20 -1.55
C GLY A 25 7.86 -9.72 -2.38
N ILE A 26 8.08 -9.56 -3.69
CA ILE A 26 7.11 -8.98 -4.62
C ILE A 26 5.75 -9.69 -4.63
N LYS A 27 5.73 -11.02 -4.47
CA LYS A 27 4.49 -11.79 -4.36
C LYS A 27 3.62 -11.32 -3.18
N LYS A 28 4.22 -11.12 -2.00
CA LYS A 28 3.48 -10.67 -0.81
C LYS A 28 2.95 -9.25 -0.97
N VAL A 29 3.67 -8.40 -1.71
CA VAL A 29 3.22 -7.03 -2.03
C VAL A 29 1.99 -7.06 -2.93
N TYR A 30 2.00 -7.87 -4.00
CA TYR A 30 0.83 -8.03 -4.87
C TYR A 30 -0.36 -8.69 -4.15
N ASP A 31 -0.11 -9.69 -3.31
CA ASP A 31 -1.16 -10.32 -2.49
C ASP A 31 -1.83 -9.30 -1.56
N LEU A 32 -1.07 -8.34 -1.00
CA LEU A 32 -1.59 -7.24 -0.19
C LEU A 32 -2.38 -6.23 -1.04
N GLU A 33 -1.84 -5.79 -2.18
CA GLU A 33 -2.52 -4.87 -3.11
C GLU A 33 -3.87 -5.43 -3.57
N ALA A 34 -3.92 -6.71 -3.93
CA ALA A 34 -5.14 -7.39 -4.37
C ALA A 34 -6.21 -7.38 -3.27
N ARG A 35 -5.83 -7.64 -2.01
CA ARG A 35 -6.73 -7.60 -0.85
C ARG A 35 -7.25 -6.19 -0.58
N LEU A 36 -6.42 -5.16 -0.71
CA LEU A 36 -6.82 -3.77 -0.50
C LEU A 36 -7.78 -3.30 -1.60
N LYS A 37 -7.52 -3.66 -2.86
CA LYS A 37 -8.36 -3.28 -4.01
C LYS A 37 -9.81 -3.77 -3.91
N VAL A 38 -10.04 -4.93 -3.28
CA VAL A 38 -11.38 -5.52 -3.13
C VAL A 38 -12.05 -5.16 -1.79
N ALA A 39 -11.35 -4.45 -0.91
CA ALA A 39 -11.91 -4.07 0.38
C ALA A 39 -13.05 -3.07 0.18
N LYS A 40 -14.22 -3.38 0.76
CA LYS A 40 -15.40 -2.53 0.68
C LYS A 40 -15.07 -1.12 1.19
N GLY A 41 -15.32 -0.10 0.37
CA GLY A 41 -15.06 1.31 0.70
C GLY A 41 -13.76 1.87 0.13
N VAL A 42 -12.86 1.03 -0.38
CA VAL A 42 -11.68 1.49 -1.13
C VAL A 42 -12.13 1.98 -2.51
N LYS A 43 -11.99 3.29 -2.74
CA LYS A 43 -12.36 3.93 -4.01
C LYS A 43 -11.30 3.73 -5.09
N HIS A 44 -10.04 3.73 -4.70
CA HIS A 44 -8.88 3.52 -5.57
C HIS A 44 -7.70 2.97 -4.76
N ALA A 45 -6.93 2.07 -5.36
CA ALA A 45 -5.67 1.60 -4.79
C ALA A 45 -4.68 1.26 -5.91
N SER A 46 -3.43 1.66 -5.74
CA SER A 46 -2.32 1.37 -6.64
C SER A 46 -1.05 1.12 -5.84
N VAL A 47 -0.07 0.46 -6.47
CA VAL A 47 1.22 0.16 -5.85
C VAL A 47 2.36 0.86 -6.61
N ALA A 48 3.12 1.69 -5.89
CA ALA A 48 4.42 2.16 -6.34
C ALA A 48 5.50 1.18 -5.85
N LYS A 49 6.37 0.72 -6.74
CA LYS A 49 7.36 -0.33 -6.44
C LYS A 49 8.77 0.16 -6.75
N SER A 50 9.69 -0.15 -5.86
CA SER A 50 11.13 0.09 -6.05
C SER A 50 11.92 -1.05 -5.41
N THR A 51 13.20 -1.17 -5.78
CA THR A 51 14.16 -2.09 -5.14
C THR A 51 15.10 -1.28 -4.25
N LEU A 52 15.69 -1.95 -3.25
CA LEU A 52 16.62 -1.28 -2.33
C LEU A 52 18.01 -1.06 -2.93
N ALA A 53 18.25 -1.50 -4.17
CA ALA A 53 19.52 -1.39 -4.89
C ALA A 53 20.78 -1.78 -4.07
N LYS A 54 20.66 -2.69 -3.08
CA LYS A 54 21.71 -2.99 -2.08
C LYS A 54 23.00 -3.63 -2.64
N HIS A 55 23.05 -3.90 -3.94
CA HIS A 55 24.18 -4.52 -4.62
C HIS A 55 24.43 -3.89 -6.01
N ILE A 56 24.03 -2.62 -6.17
CA ILE A 56 24.45 -1.75 -7.28
C ILE A 56 25.45 -0.74 -6.70
#